data_AF-A0A0F8Z531-F1
#
_entry.id   AF-A0A0F8Z531-F1
#
_cell.length_a   1.000
_cell.length_b   1.000
_cell.length_c   1.000
_cell.angle_alpha   90.00
_cell.angle_beta   90.00
_cell.angle_gamma   90.00
#
_symmetry.space_group_name_H-M   'P 1'
#
loop_
_entity.id
_entity.type
_entity.pdbx_description
1 polymer ?
#
loop_
_entity_poly.entity_id
_entity_poly.type
_entity_poly.pdbx_seq_one_letter_code
_entity_poly.pdbx_strand_id
1 'polypeptide(L)'
;MSRNRTRKDAGYCNEAKLPKGPSGRNLCRQCATEVPKGRRTFCSSECVDAWKWTTDPAFVRAKVWDRDRGVCANCDRDTEMARRRALNMLRRWTEWKRGRPTALKRLTSAAVNRFGRGCWARAHTSWWDADHITPVDEGGGECGLDNYQTLCLPCHRLKTATQAARKAGRRMATGQLVVAGMRPTPAGRAE
;
A
#
# COMPACT_ATOMS: atom_id res chain seq x y z
N MET A 1 6.68 -4.71 -8.26
CA MET A 1 5.83 -3.75 -7.51
C MET A 1 5.82 -2.44 -8.27
N SER A 2 4.66 -1.79 -8.44
CA SER A 2 4.63 -0.40 -8.92
C SER A 2 5.56 0.43 -8.03
N ARG A 3 6.56 1.08 -8.63
CA ARG A 3 7.50 1.94 -7.88
C ARG A 3 6.81 3.21 -7.38
N ASN A 4 5.64 3.55 -7.91
CA ASN A 4 4.79 4.63 -7.45
C ASN A 4 3.54 4.03 -6.82
N ARG A 5 3.52 3.93 -5.48
CA ARG A 5 2.33 3.52 -4.71
C ARG A 5 1.24 4.59 -4.71
N THR A 6 1.58 5.81 -5.11
CA THR A 6 0.70 6.96 -5.18
C THR A 6 0.81 7.59 -6.57
N ARG A 7 -0.29 8.08 -7.11
CA ARG A 7 -0.26 8.86 -8.36
C ARG A 7 0.66 10.08 -8.18
N LYS A 8 1.35 10.50 -9.24
CA LYS A 8 2.30 11.63 -9.18
C LYS A 8 1.62 12.97 -8.84
N ASP A 9 0.34 13.08 -9.16
CA ASP A 9 -0.52 14.21 -8.86
C ASP A 9 -1.27 14.07 -7.52
N ALA A 10 -0.98 13.03 -6.73
CA ALA A 10 -1.55 12.84 -5.39
C ALA A 10 -1.06 13.91 -4.41
N GLY A 11 -1.90 14.25 -3.43
CA GLY A 11 -1.56 15.19 -2.35
C GLY A 11 -1.81 16.66 -2.70
N TYR A 12 -1.00 17.54 -2.09
CA TYR A 12 -1.12 18.99 -2.23
C TYR A 12 -0.88 19.45 -3.67
N CYS A 13 -1.70 20.39 -4.14
CA CYS A 13 -1.54 21.03 -5.44
C CYS A 13 -1.60 22.55 -5.29
N ASN A 14 -0.83 23.28 -6.09
CA ASN A 14 -0.96 24.73 -6.19
C ASN A 14 -2.16 25.07 -7.06
N GLU A 15 -3.16 25.74 -6.48
CA GLU A 15 -4.42 26.10 -7.14
C GLU A 15 -4.27 27.08 -8.30
N ALA A 16 -3.24 27.94 -8.26
CA ALA A 16 -2.97 28.86 -9.36
C ALA A 16 -2.56 28.11 -10.64
N LYS A 17 -2.04 26.88 -10.51
CA LYS A 17 -1.57 26.04 -11.62
C LYS A 17 -2.63 25.04 -12.10
N LEU A 18 -3.82 25.00 -11.50
CA LEU A 18 -4.87 24.10 -11.93
C LEU A 18 -5.52 24.59 -13.22
N PRO A 19 -5.89 23.67 -14.14
CA PRO A 19 -6.69 24.00 -15.32
C PRO A 19 -7.94 24.79 -14.91
N LYS A 20 -8.31 25.77 -15.72
CA LYS A 20 -9.47 26.64 -15.47
C LYS A 20 -10.62 26.27 -16.40
N GLY A 21 -11.84 26.38 -15.88
CA GLY A 21 -13.07 26.27 -16.66
C GLY A 21 -13.49 27.59 -17.31
N PRO A 22 -14.63 27.58 -18.02
CA PRO A 22 -15.14 28.74 -18.75
C PRO A 22 -15.41 29.97 -17.87
N SER A 23 -15.73 29.78 -16.58
CA SER A 23 -15.97 30.88 -15.63
C SER A 23 -14.69 31.33 -14.91
N GLY A 24 -13.51 30.87 -15.35
CA GLY A 24 -12.21 31.19 -14.76
C GLY A 24 -11.92 30.49 -13.43
N ARG A 25 -12.76 29.55 -12.99
CA ARG A 25 -12.55 28.76 -11.75
C ARG A 25 -11.78 27.47 -12.04
N ASN A 26 -11.21 26.85 -11.02
CA ASN A 26 -10.46 25.59 -11.19
C ASN A 26 -11.36 24.47 -11.70
N LEU A 27 -10.80 23.56 -12.50
CA LEU A 27 -11.40 22.28 -12.82
C LEU A 27 -11.15 21.27 -11.69
N CYS A 28 -12.14 20.42 -11.42
CA CYS A 28 -12.08 19.36 -10.44
C CYS A 28 -10.99 18.35 -10.81
N ARG A 29 -10.14 17.99 -9.85
CA ARG A 29 -9.04 17.03 -10.08
C ARG A 29 -9.52 15.61 -10.38
N GLN A 30 -10.77 15.28 -10.01
CA GLN A 30 -11.35 13.96 -10.22
C GLN A 30 -12.14 13.85 -11.52
N CYS A 31 -13.10 14.76 -11.76
CA CYS A 31 -14.06 14.66 -12.87
C CYS A 31 -13.91 15.77 -13.93
N ALA A 32 -12.95 16.68 -13.77
CA ALA A 32 -12.73 17.83 -14.64
C ALA A 32 -13.90 18.85 -14.75
N THR A 33 -14.99 18.70 -13.97
CA THR A 33 -16.05 19.73 -13.89
C THR A 33 -15.54 20.98 -13.18
N GLU A 34 -16.01 22.16 -13.60
CA GLU A 34 -15.65 23.42 -12.95
C GLU A 34 -16.12 23.44 -11.49
N VAL A 35 -15.22 23.85 -10.59
CA VAL A 35 -15.46 23.89 -9.15
C VAL A 35 -16.42 25.04 -8.81
N PRO A 36 -17.50 24.79 -8.03
CA PRO A 36 -18.46 25.82 -7.67
C PRO A 36 -17.87 26.84 -6.68
N LYS A 37 -18.51 28.00 -6.55
CA LYS A 37 -18.12 29.03 -5.58
C LYS A 37 -18.09 28.44 -4.16
N GLY A 38 -17.05 28.76 -3.39
CA GLY A 38 -16.85 28.25 -2.03
C GLY A 38 -16.01 26.96 -1.93
N ARG A 39 -15.69 26.32 -3.07
CA ARG A 39 -14.75 25.19 -3.14
C ARG A 39 -13.52 25.57 -3.96
N ARG A 40 -12.45 24.79 -3.84
CA ARG A 40 -11.12 25.12 -4.41
C ARG A 40 -10.64 24.14 -5.49
N THR A 41 -10.59 22.83 -5.18
CA THR A 41 -9.92 21.82 -6.04
C THR A 41 -10.80 20.64 -6.45
N PHE A 42 -11.97 20.49 -5.81
CA PHE A 42 -12.95 19.44 -6.10
C PHE A 42 -14.36 20.04 -6.13
N CYS A 43 -15.20 19.55 -7.05
CA CYS A 43 -16.58 20.05 -7.19
C CYS A 43 -17.51 19.55 -6.07
N SER A 44 -17.26 18.37 -5.51
CA SER A 44 -18.15 17.71 -4.54
C SER A 44 -17.37 16.86 -3.53
N SER A 45 -18.02 16.44 -2.44
CA SER A 45 -17.46 15.52 -1.43
C SER A 45 -17.15 14.15 -2.04
N GLU A 46 -18.02 13.70 -2.94
CA GLU A 46 -17.92 12.42 -3.63
C GLU A 46 -16.67 12.40 -4.52
N CYS A 47 -16.36 13.52 -5.18
CA CYS A 47 -15.10 13.67 -5.93
C CYS A 47 -13.86 13.64 -5.03
N VAL A 48 -13.95 14.17 -3.80
CA VAL A 48 -12.85 14.07 -2.83
C VAL A 48 -12.63 12.62 -2.44
N ASP A 49 -13.69 11.88 -2.14
CA ASP A 49 -13.60 10.48 -1.73
C ASP A 49 -13.11 9.59 -2.88
N ALA A 50 -13.68 9.74 -4.08
CA ALA A 50 -13.22 9.07 -5.30
C ALA A 50 -11.73 9.30 -5.58
N TRP A 51 -11.27 10.54 -5.40
CA TRP A 51 -9.86 10.87 -5.53
C TRP A 51 -9.02 10.17 -4.45
N LYS A 52 -9.46 10.18 -3.19
CA LYS A 52 -8.72 9.57 -2.06
C LYS A 52 -8.62 8.06 -2.18
N TRP A 53 -9.63 7.36 -2.70
CA TRP A 53 -9.56 5.92 -2.95
C TRP A 53 -8.35 5.54 -3.82
N THR A 54 -8.00 6.39 -4.79
CA THR A 54 -6.89 6.10 -5.73
C THR A 54 -5.55 6.72 -5.32
N THR A 55 -5.53 7.66 -4.38
CA THR A 55 -4.34 8.48 -4.08
C THR A 55 -3.88 8.48 -2.63
N ASP A 56 -4.75 8.12 -1.68
CA ASP A 56 -4.49 8.24 -0.26
C ASP A 56 -4.58 6.86 0.43
N PRO A 57 -3.45 6.15 0.57
CA PRO A 57 -3.40 4.86 1.26
C PRO A 57 -3.82 4.95 2.73
N ALA A 58 -3.68 6.11 3.39
CA ALA A 58 -4.10 6.26 4.78
C ALA A 58 -5.62 6.32 4.89
N PHE A 59 -6.28 7.07 3.99
CA PHE A 59 -7.73 7.08 3.86
C PHE A 59 -8.28 5.68 3.57
N VAL A 60 -7.71 4.97 2.59
CA VAL A 60 -8.12 3.60 2.26
C VAL A 60 -8.00 2.69 3.47
N ARG A 61 -6.86 2.71 4.16
CA ARG A 61 -6.63 1.88 5.35
C ARG A 61 -7.58 2.21 6.49
N ALA A 62 -7.94 3.48 6.68
CA ALA A 62 -8.93 3.88 7.69
C ALA A 62 -10.31 3.28 7.36
N LYS A 63 -10.78 3.43 6.12
CA LYS A 63 -12.08 2.89 5.69
C LYS A 63 -12.15 1.36 5.74
N VAL A 64 -11.08 0.69 5.32
CA VAL A 64 -10.98 -0.77 5.40
C VAL A 64 -10.94 -1.24 6.86
N TRP A 65 -10.26 -0.50 7.73
CA TRP A 65 -10.25 -0.80 9.17
C TRP A 65 -11.63 -0.65 9.80
N ASP A 66 -12.38 0.40 9.45
CA ASP A 66 -13.73 0.63 9.97
C ASP A 66 -14.66 -0.54 9.61
N ARG A 67 -14.52 -1.09 8.40
CA ARG A 67 -15.30 -2.25 7.92
C ARG A 67 -14.83 -3.58 8.53
N ASP A 68 -13.53 -3.88 8.42
CA ASP A 68 -13.01 -5.25 8.63
C ASP A 68 -12.37 -5.45 10.01
N ARG A 69 -12.07 -4.37 10.72
CA ARG A 69 -11.40 -4.39 12.04
C ARG A 69 -10.10 -5.20 12.09
N GLY A 70 -9.41 -5.31 10.95
CA GLY A 70 -8.16 -6.06 10.83
C GLY A 70 -8.32 -7.58 10.78
N VAL A 71 -9.52 -8.10 10.51
CA VAL A 71 -9.78 -9.53 10.28
C VAL A 71 -9.43 -9.89 8.84
N CYS A 72 -8.59 -10.90 8.66
CA CYS A 72 -8.14 -11.33 7.33
C CYS A 72 -9.26 -12.01 6.54
N ALA A 73 -9.61 -11.48 5.36
CA ALA A 73 -10.64 -12.05 4.49
C ALA A 73 -10.30 -13.44 3.92
N ASN A 74 -9.03 -13.87 3.97
CA ASN A 74 -8.61 -15.18 3.45
C ASN A 74 -8.50 -16.28 4.53
N CYS A 75 -8.27 -15.92 5.78
CA CYS A 75 -7.98 -16.91 6.83
C CYS A 75 -8.59 -16.59 8.20
N ASP A 76 -9.45 -15.57 8.25
CA ASP A 76 -10.22 -15.14 9.41
C ASP A 76 -9.40 -14.76 10.65
N ARG A 77 -8.07 -14.65 10.51
CA ARG A 77 -7.20 -14.24 11.60
C ARG A 77 -7.43 -12.76 11.93
N ASP A 78 -7.86 -12.50 13.16
CA ASP A 78 -7.79 -11.17 13.78
C ASP A 78 -6.33 -10.78 13.99
N THR A 79 -5.86 -9.85 13.16
CA THR A 79 -4.46 -9.41 13.18
C THR A 79 -4.15 -8.45 14.33
N GLU A 80 -5.13 -7.71 14.85
CA GLU A 80 -4.92 -6.82 15.99
C GLU A 80 -4.89 -7.60 17.29
N MET A 81 -5.75 -8.61 17.46
CA MET A 81 -5.65 -9.54 18.58
C MET A 81 -4.30 -10.28 18.57
N ALA A 82 -3.88 -10.78 17.41
CA ALA A 82 -2.57 -11.43 17.27
C ALA A 82 -1.43 -10.46 17.64
N ARG A 83 -1.49 -9.21 17.17
CA ARG A 83 -0.52 -8.15 17.49
C ARG A 83 -0.48 -7.87 18.99
N ARG A 84 -1.63 -7.68 19.64
CA ARG A 84 -1.73 -7.44 21.08
C ARG A 84 -1.16 -8.60 21.90
N ARG A 85 -1.48 -9.84 21.53
CA ARG A 85 -0.92 -11.04 22.19
C ARG A 85 0.60 -11.05 22.08
N ALA A 86 1.14 -10.79 20.91
CA ALA A 86 2.59 -10.77 20.69
C ALA A 86 3.28 -9.63 21.45
N LEU A 87 2.70 -8.42 21.46
CA LEU A 87 3.21 -7.29 22.23
C LEU A 87 3.18 -7.59 23.74
N ASN A 88 2.12 -8.21 24.24
CA ASN A 88 2.02 -8.64 25.64
C ASN A 88 3.06 -9.71 25.99
N MET A 89 3.27 -10.70 25.11
CA MET A 89 4.33 -11.70 25.28
C MET A 89 5.71 -11.04 25.29
N LEU A 90 5.97 -10.10 24.39
CA LEU A 90 7.23 -9.36 24.34
C LEU A 90 7.43 -8.52 25.61
N ARG A 91 6.39 -7.83 26.09
CA ARG A 91 6.42 -7.09 27.36
C ARG A 91 6.81 -8.01 28.52
N ARG A 92 6.07 -9.11 28.71
CA ARG A 92 6.36 -10.11 29.77
C ARG A 92 7.78 -10.66 29.66
N TRP A 93 8.25 -10.93 28.45
CA TRP A 93 9.60 -11.40 28.22
C TRP A 93 10.65 -10.33 28.56
N THR A 94 10.43 -9.06 28.20
CA THR A 94 11.35 -7.97 28.58
C THR A 94 11.40 -7.76 30.09
N GLU A 95 10.26 -7.87 30.78
CA GLU A 95 10.18 -7.83 32.24
C GLU A 95 10.96 -9.00 32.87
N TRP A 96 10.68 -10.22 32.42
CA TRP A 96 11.42 -11.41 32.85
C TRP A 96 12.93 -11.28 32.64
N LYS A 97 13.37 -10.70 31.53
CA LYS A 97 14.79 -10.46 31.26
C LYS A 97 15.44 -9.47 32.21
N ARG A 98 14.74 -8.42 32.63
CA ARG A 98 15.32 -7.37 33.50
C ARG A 98 15.85 -7.96 34.80
N GLY A 99 15.13 -8.93 35.38
CA GLY A 99 15.49 -9.61 36.63
C GLY A 99 16.57 -10.71 36.54
N ARG A 100 17.24 -10.91 35.40
CA ARG A 100 18.24 -12.00 35.25
C ARG A 100 19.71 -11.55 35.31
N PRO A 101 20.62 -12.44 35.76
CA PRO A 101 22.06 -12.22 35.67
C PRO A 101 22.54 -12.00 34.23
N THR A 102 23.62 -11.23 34.06
CA THR A 102 24.14 -10.80 32.75
C THR A 102 24.47 -11.95 31.79
N ALA A 103 25.02 -13.07 32.30
CA ALA A 103 25.30 -14.27 31.51
C ALA A 103 24.02 -14.87 30.89
N LEU A 104 22.94 -14.93 31.68
CA LEU A 104 21.64 -15.48 31.27
C LEU A 104 20.88 -14.52 30.35
N LYS A 105 21.07 -13.20 30.50
CA LYS A 105 20.61 -12.17 29.55
C LYS A 105 21.23 -12.35 28.17
N ARG A 106 22.53 -12.70 28.07
CA ARG A 106 23.22 -12.92 26.78
C ARG A 106 22.68 -14.15 26.04
N LEU A 107 22.55 -15.30 26.72
CA LEU A 107 22.00 -16.53 26.14
C LEU A 107 20.57 -16.34 25.60
N THR A 108 19.71 -15.69 26.38
CA THR A 108 18.32 -15.44 26.00
C THR A 108 18.18 -14.37 24.90
N SER A 109 19.11 -13.41 24.81
CA SER A 109 19.18 -12.44 23.71
C SER A 109 19.58 -13.09 22.39
N ALA A 110 20.55 -14.00 22.40
CA ALA A 110 20.96 -14.72 21.20
C ALA A 110 19.81 -15.58 20.64
N ALA A 111 19.09 -16.31 21.50
CA ALA A 111 17.93 -17.11 21.11
C ALA A 111 16.81 -16.25 20.50
N VAL A 112 16.39 -15.17 21.17
CA VAL A 112 15.31 -14.31 20.65
C VAL A 112 15.72 -13.47 19.45
N ASN A 113 17.00 -13.11 19.32
CA ASN A 113 17.48 -12.46 18.11
C ASN A 113 17.44 -13.36 16.88
N ARG A 114 17.51 -14.69 17.05
CA ARG A 114 17.36 -15.68 15.99
C ARG A 114 15.90 -15.88 15.58
N PHE A 115 14.95 -15.76 16.50
CA PHE A 115 13.50 -15.94 16.24
C PHE A 115 12.73 -14.64 15.98
N GLY A 116 13.11 -13.52 16.61
CA GLY A 116 12.32 -12.29 16.70
C GLY A 116 12.82 -11.12 15.84
N ARG A 117 14.03 -11.22 15.26
CA ARG A 117 14.53 -10.24 14.25
C ARG A 117 14.13 -10.59 12.82
N GLY A 118 13.21 -11.53 12.62
CA GLY A 118 12.57 -11.76 11.33
C GLY A 118 11.58 -10.65 11.01
N CYS A 119 12.07 -9.46 10.67
CA CYS A 119 11.46 -8.46 9.78
C CYS A 119 10.01 -7.97 10.01
N TRP A 120 9.29 -8.44 11.03
CA TRP A 120 7.84 -8.24 11.15
C TRP A 120 7.46 -7.02 11.99
N ALA A 121 8.11 -6.83 13.15
CA ALA A 121 7.73 -5.78 14.09
C ALA A 121 8.29 -4.38 13.78
N ARG A 122 9.35 -4.27 12.97
CA ARG A 122 9.99 -2.98 12.63
C ARG A 122 9.61 -2.40 11.28
N ALA A 123 9.07 -3.20 10.36
CA ALA A 123 8.81 -2.77 8.97
C ALA A 123 7.34 -2.42 8.70
N HIS A 124 6.39 -2.91 9.51
CA HIS A 124 4.96 -2.63 9.34
C HIS A 124 4.33 -2.25 10.69
N THR A 125 3.73 -1.07 10.76
CA THR A 125 3.00 -0.60 11.96
C THR A 125 1.76 -1.46 12.25
N SER A 126 1.20 -2.13 11.23
CA SER A 126 0.07 -3.07 11.30
C SER A 126 0.46 -4.48 10.84
N TRP A 127 -0.28 -5.50 11.31
CA TRP A 127 -0.10 -6.91 10.94
C TRP A 127 -0.98 -7.36 9.76
N TRP A 128 -1.58 -6.38 9.10
CA TRP A 128 -2.44 -6.52 7.93
C TRP A 128 -2.19 -5.37 6.95
N ASP A 129 -2.60 -5.58 5.70
CA ASP A 129 -2.61 -4.60 4.62
C ASP A 129 -4.01 -4.54 3.95
N ALA A 130 -4.38 -3.35 3.49
CA ALA A 130 -5.53 -3.15 2.61
C ALA A 130 -5.09 -3.54 1.19
N ASP A 131 -5.69 -4.58 0.64
CA ASP A 131 -5.32 -5.14 -0.65
C ASP A 131 -6.52 -5.17 -1.60
N HIS A 132 -6.28 -5.07 -2.91
CA HIS A 132 -7.36 -5.04 -3.90
C HIS A 132 -7.83 -6.47 -4.21
N ILE A 133 -9.13 -6.76 -4.17
CA ILE A 133 -9.71 -8.05 -4.59
C ILE A 133 -9.32 -8.35 -6.03
N THR A 134 -9.73 -7.47 -6.95
CA THR A 134 -9.23 -7.42 -8.32
C THR A 134 -7.99 -6.54 -8.36
N PRO A 135 -6.83 -7.03 -8.82
CA PRO A 135 -5.60 -6.25 -8.90
C PRO A 135 -5.73 -5.01 -9.79
N VAL A 136 -4.94 -3.98 -9.50
CA VAL A 136 -4.92 -2.71 -10.26
C VAL A 136 -4.64 -2.92 -11.75
N ASP A 137 -3.72 -3.82 -12.09
CA ASP A 137 -3.37 -4.13 -13.49
C ASP A 137 -4.46 -4.90 -14.25
N GLU A 138 -5.48 -5.39 -13.54
CA GLU A 138 -6.68 -6.01 -14.09
C GLU A 138 -7.89 -5.06 -14.01
N GLY A 139 -7.66 -3.76 -13.79
CA GLY A 139 -8.69 -2.72 -13.74
C GLY A 139 -9.24 -2.42 -12.34
N GLY A 140 -8.73 -3.06 -11.29
CA GLY A 140 -9.22 -2.85 -9.92
C GLY A 140 -8.67 -1.60 -9.22
N GLY A 141 -8.19 -0.59 -9.94
CA GLY A 141 -7.56 0.61 -9.35
C GLY A 141 -8.48 1.81 -9.14
N GLU A 142 -9.62 1.86 -9.83
CA GLU A 142 -10.59 2.98 -9.81
C GLU A 142 -11.87 2.62 -9.05
N CYS A 143 -11.72 1.89 -7.97
CA CYS A 143 -12.80 1.29 -7.21
C CYS A 143 -12.96 1.94 -5.83
N GLY A 144 -14.19 1.93 -5.31
CA GLY A 144 -14.47 2.24 -3.92
C GLY A 144 -14.07 1.11 -2.96
N LEU A 145 -14.62 1.14 -1.75
CA LEU A 145 -14.33 0.19 -0.68
C LEU A 145 -14.56 -1.28 -1.07
N ASP A 146 -15.50 -1.55 -1.97
CA ASP A 146 -15.96 -2.92 -2.32
C ASP A 146 -14.87 -3.79 -2.94
N ASN A 147 -13.90 -3.19 -3.63
CA ASN A 147 -12.79 -3.92 -4.21
C ASN A 147 -11.57 -3.98 -3.26
N TYR A 148 -11.70 -3.51 -2.02
CA TYR A 148 -10.66 -3.71 -1.00
C TYR A 148 -11.01 -4.87 -0.08
N GLN A 149 -9.98 -5.57 0.38
CA GLN A 149 -10.04 -6.60 1.41
C GLN A 149 -8.89 -6.44 2.40
N THR A 150 -9.14 -6.80 3.65
CA THR A 150 -8.09 -6.93 4.66
C THR A 150 -7.35 -8.26 4.48
N LEU A 151 -6.03 -8.23 4.31
CA LEU A 151 -5.19 -9.43 4.34
C LEU A 151 -4.13 -9.33 5.42
N CYS A 152 -3.97 -10.40 6.22
CA CYS A 152 -2.78 -10.53 7.06
C CYS A 152 -1.53 -10.65 6.18
N LEU A 153 -0.36 -10.20 6.67
CA LEU A 153 0.83 -10.13 5.81
C LEU A 153 1.24 -11.48 5.16
N PRO A 154 1.07 -12.68 5.79
CA PRO A 154 1.33 -13.96 5.13
C PRO A 154 0.41 -14.19 3.93
N CYS A 155 -0.89 -13.98 4.09
CA CYS A 155 -1.88 -14.11 3.01
C CYS A 155 -1.61 -13.09 1.89
N HIS A 156 -1.28 -11.85 2.26
CA HIS A 156 -0.94 -10.81 1.29
C HIS A 156 0.32 -11.17 0.47
N ARG A 157 1.36 -11.70 1.12
CA ARG A 157 2.58 -12.17 0.43
C ARG A 157 2.28 -13.33 -0.51
N LEU A 158 1.49 -14.31 -0.06
CA LEU A 158 1.10 -15.44 -0.90
C LEU A 158 0.35 -14.95 -2.14
N LYS A 159 -0.66 -14.11 -1.96
CA LYS A 159 -1.44 -13.54 -3.07
C LYS A 159 -0.56 -12.74 -4.04
N THR A 160 0.36 -11.92 -3.52
CA THR A 160 1.32 -11.16 -4.34
C THR A 160 2.20 -12.10 -5.17
N ALA A 161 2.69 -13.19 -4.57
CA ALA A 161 3.50 -14.18 -5.27
C ALA A 161 2.70 -14.90 -6.38
N THR A 162 1.46 -15.30 -6.09
CA THR A 162 0.55 -15.91 -7.07
C THR A 162 0.28 -14.97 -8.26
N GLN A 163 0.02 -13.69 -7.99
CA GLN A 163 -0.17 -12.69 -9.05
C GLN A 163 1.11 -12.49 -9.89
N ALA A 164 2.28 -12.43 -9.25
CA ALA A 164 3.55 -12.28 -9.95
C ALA A 164 3.83 -13.48 -10.86
N ALA A 165 3.56 -14.70 -10.40
CA ALA A 165 3.69 -15.91 -11.21
C ALA A 165 2.73 -15.90 -12.42
N ARG A 166 1.45 -15.54 -12.22
CA ARG A 166 0.47 -15.40 -13.31
C ARG A 166 0.92 -14.37 -14.36
N LYS A 167 1.44 -13.22 -13.92
CA LYS A 167 1.99 -12.18 -14.81
C LYS A 167 3.17 -12.68 -15.61
N ALA A 168 4.10 -13.38 -14.97
CA ALA A 168 5.24 -13.96 -15.66
C ALA A 168 4.78 -14.96 -16.73
N GLY A 169 3.85 -15.86 -16.40
CA GLY A 169 3.25 -16.81 -17.34
C GLY A 169 2.57 -16.13 -18.53
N ARG A 170 1.75 -15.09 -18.28
CA ARG A 170 1.09 -14.32 -19.35
C ARG A 170 2.11 -13.69 -20.30
N ARG A 171 3.19 -13.08 -19.79
CA ARG A 171 4.24 -12.46 -20.62
C ARG A 171 4.98 -13.46 -21.50
N MET A 172 5.21 -14.67 -21.00
CA MET A 172 5.80 -15.76 -21.79
C MET A 172 4.84 -16.23 -22.88
N ALA A 173 3.54 -16.34 -22.58
CA ALA A 173 2.52 -16.78 -23.53
C ALA A 173 2.21 -15.74 -24.63
N THR A 174 2.24 -14.44 -24.34
CA THR A 174 2.02 -13.37 -25.34
C THR A 174 3.27 -12.97 -26.12
N GLY A 175 4.40 -13.68 -25.97
CA GLY A 175 5.63 -13.40 -26.73
C GLY A 175 6.25 -12.03 -26.46
N GLN A 176 5.86 -11.37 -25.36
CA GLN A 176 6.34 -10.02 -25.03
C GLN A 176 7.73 -10.12 -24.39
N LEU A 177 8.74 -10.32 -25.26
CA LEU A 177 10.16 -10.26 -24.90
C LEU A 177 10.47 -8.91 -24.25
N VAL A 178 10.87 -8.94 -22.98
CA VAL A 178 11.61 -7.81 -22.40
C VAL A 178 12.96 -7.79 -23.09
N VAL A 179 13.15 -6.88 -24.04
CA VAL A 179 14.49 -6.51 -24.50
C VAL A 179 15.16 -5.81 -23.31
N ALA A 180 15.88 -6.60 -22.51
CA ALA A 180 16.75 -6.08 -21.49
C ALA A 180 17.97 -5.46 -22.16
N GLY A 181 18.00 -4.13 -22.25
CA GLY A 181 19.23 -3.36 -22.40
C GLY A 181 19.86 -3.35 -23.79
N MET A 182 19.28 -2.60 -24.72
CA MET A 182 20.05 -1.95 -25.79
C MET A 182 19.91 -0.44 -25.57
N ARG A 183 20.98 0.20 -25.08
CA ARG A 183 21.12 1.66 -25.22
C ARG A 183 21.29 1.92 -26.72
N PRO A 184 20.51 2.82 -27.35
CA PRO A 184 20.86 3.26 -28.69
C PRO A 184 22.24 3.94 -28.60
N THR A 185 23.21 3.43 -29.35
CA THR A 185 24.44 4.13 -29.66
C THR A 185 24.06 5.42 -30.39
N PRO A 186 24.60 6.59 -30.00
CA PRO A 186 24.38 7.79 -30.79
C PRO A 186 25.01 7.60 -32.17
N ALA A 187 24.21 7.82 -33.21
CA ALA A 187 24.66 7.88 -34.58
C ALA A 187 25.81 8.89 -34.71
N GLY A 188 26.85 8.49 -35.44
CA GLY A 188 28.03 9.31 -35.68
C GLY A 188 27.68 10.67 -36.29
N ARG A 189 28.44 11.69 -35.89
CA ARG A 189 28.51 12.95 -36.64
C ARG A 189 29.25 12.68 -37.94
N ALA A 190 28.57 12.92 -39.05
CA ALA A 190 29.23 13.32 -40.27
C ALA A 190 29.61 14.80 -40.11
N GLU A 191 30.91 15.08 -40.25
CA GLU A 191 31.54 16.24 -40.90
C GLU A 191 33.04 16.18 -40.63
#